data_AF-A0A7Y7DF23-F1
#
_entry.id   AF-A0A7Y7DF23-F1
#
_cell.length_a   1.000
_cell.length_b   1.000
_cell.length_c   1.000
_cell.angle_alpha   90.00
_cell.angle_beta   90.00
_cell.angle_gamma   90.00
#
_symmetry.space_group_name_H-M   'P 1'
#
loop_
_entity.id
_entity.type
_entity.pdbx_description
1 polymer ?
#
loop_
_entity_poly.entity_id
_entity_poly.type
_entity_poly.pdbx_seq_one_letter_code
_entity_poly.pdbx_strand_id
1 'polypeptide(L)'
;MSKGFCSWLLITVFSVLTLFPKHTFGQEVVPEFVSYSIPKTIYFTGEKIWIQAQVLQEKSPTSSHVLYAELLNRENQSVHLVKLLLERGKVFHFLEIPEDLPSDHYLLRVYTRISPILDLENGLQQQFVTIFNPNIPPQVNVELPSAFENKMESNPSITLSAESIRAGENLIISWEALSEVSEVRVRAKNPYLKDEGPISSSEIYDGKVQGKILPELFGHIVAAQVDPRTVDTTKVYFLSVHGRESALYTDRPDKDGNLYFDIGGLKHWDFMIAQADQNGSLLDFEFRSPAVQTSFKPGFKFPELVISPQDQPYLQELLISSGVQTYIVEKYSQEPVPVVTGFVADRTFMLDDYTRFESVETVIKEYVPMISVRTRGGKKEFRSVNENGGVFSGNPLMLVDGMPVFDSDQLASFNPKSFEKLEVLSRL
;
A
#
# COMPACT_ATOMS: atom_id res chain seq x y z
N MET A 1 19.49 52.99 78.81
CA MET A 1 18.03 52.78 78.77
C MET A 1 17.50 53.26 77.44
N SER A 2 17.42 52.39 76.43
CA SER A 2 16.40 52.46 75.37
C SER A 2 16.32 51.08 74.71
N LYS A 3 15.11 50.51 74.69
CA LYS A 3 14.72 49.37 73.85
C LYS A 3 14.39 49.99 72.49
N GLY A 4 14.96 49.58 71.37
CA GLY A 4 14.73 48.29 70.72
C GLY A 4 13.62 48.46 69.68
N PHE A 5 13.95 49.03 68.51
CA PHE A 5 13.05 49.13 67.36
C PHE A 5 13.49 48.08 66.32
N CYS A 6 12.57 47.19 65.97
CA CYS A 6 12.80 46.00 65.17
C CYS A 6 12.07 46.15 63.82
N SER A 7 12.80 45.87 62.74
CA SER A 7 12.35 45.25 61.48
C SER A 7 11.34 46.00 60.60
N TRP A 8 11.78 46.45 59.41
CA TRP A 8 11.57 45.65 58.19
C TRP A 8 12.47 46.17 57.05
N LEU A 9 13.33 45.28 56.56
CA LEU A 9 14.20 45.44 55.40
C LEU A 9 13.73 44.39 54.39
N LEU A 10 13.26 44.79 53.21
CA LEU A 10 13.05 43.86 52.09
C LEU A 10 13.56 44.53 50.82
N ILE A 11 14.80 44.16 50.51
CA ILE A 11 15.55 44.47 49.30
C ILE A 11 14.93 43.66 48.15
N THR A 12 14.44 44.37 47.15
CA THR A 12 14.06 43.83 45.84
C THR A 12 15.27 43.23 45.14
N VAL A 13 15.35 41.89 45.08
CA VAL A 13 16.28 41.16 44.22
C VAL A 13 15.59 40.85 42.90
N PHE A 14 16.04 41.53 41.85
CA PHE A 14 15.71 41.26 40.45
C PHE A 14 16.13 39.83 40.09
N SER A 15 15.15 38.95 39.87
CA SER A 15 15.39 37.61 39.33
C SER A 15 15.19 37.68 37.82
N VAL A 16 16.28 37.82 37.08
CA VAL A 16 16.32 37.64 35.62
C VAL A 16 16.09 36.16 35.35
N LEU A 17 14.86 35.78 35.02
CA LEU A 17 14.58 34.50 34.38
C LEU A 17 15.13 34.57 32.97
N THR A 18 16.30 33.96 32.74
CA THR A 18 16.81 33.70 31.41
C THR A 18 15.85 32.73 30.72
N LEU A 19 15.10 33.26 29.75
CA LEU A 19 14.38 32.50 28.74
C LEU A 19 15.40 31.74 27.88
N PHE A 20 15.81 30.55 28.33
CA PHE A 20 16.40 29.58 27.41
C PHE A 20 15.31 29.16 26.43
N PRO A 21 15.48 29.36 25.11
CA PRO A 21 14.54 28.79 24.15
C PRO A 21 14.57 27.28 24.35
N LYS A 22 13.44 26.70 24.73
CA LYS A 22 13.22 25.27 24.58
C LYS A 22 13.30 25.02 23.09
N HIS A 23 14.46 24.56 22.61
CA HIS A 23 14.52 23.84 21.35
C HIS A 23 13.66 22.59 21.55
N THR A 24 12.40 22.69 21.15
CA THR A 24 11.60 21.53 20.84
C THR A 24 12.40 20.77 19.79
N PHE A 25 12.97 19.63 20.18
CA PHE A 25 13.48 18.65 19.22
C PHE A 25 12.26 18.19 18.43
N GLY A 26 11.93 18.92 17.36
CA GLY A 26 11.08 18.39 16.32
C GLY A 26 11.83 17.20 15.76
N GLN A 27 11.20 16.02 15.75
CA GLN A 27 11.74 14.86 15.06
C GLN A 27 11.86 15.26 13.58
N GLU A 28 13.08 15.53 13.11
CA GLU A 28 13.32 15.75 11.67
C GLU A 28 12.90 14.48 10.95
N VAL A 29 11.93 14.60 10.05
CA VAL A 29 11.49 13.47 9.23
C VAL A 29 12.57 13.23 8.19
N VAL A 30 13.24 12.09 8.29
CA VAL A 30 14.34 11.71 7.40
C VAL A 30 13.77 11.28 6.04
N PRO A 31 14.24 11.85 4.91
CA PRO A 31 13.80 11.45 3.57
C PRO A 31 14.10 9.98 3.28
N GLU A 32 13.23 9.40 2.44
CA GLU A 32 13.35 8.02 1.97
C GLU A 32 13.85 8.02 0.52
N PHE A 33 14.98 7.36 0.29
CA PHE A 33 15.60 7.19 -1.01
C PHE A 33 15.17 5.85 -1.58
N VAL A 34 14.47 5.87 -2.70
CA VAL A 34 13.97 4.68 -3.39
C VAL A 34 14.94 4.35 -4.53
N SER A 35 15.20 3.07 -4.77
CA SER A 35 15.88 2.57 -5.96
C SER A 35 15.24 1.28 -6.41
N TYR A 36 15.19 1.04 -7.72
CA TYR A 36 14.67 -0.21 -8.26
C TYR A 36 15.30 -0.56 -9.60
N SER A 37 15.17 -1.83 -9.98
CA SER A 37 15.54 -2.34 -11.29
C SER A 37 14.48 -3.31 -11.83
N ILE A 38 14.36 -3.33 -13.15
CA ILE A 38 13.51 -4.26 -13.91
C ILE A 38 14.33 -4.86 -15.05
N PRO A 39 14.01 -6.09 -15.52
CA PRO A 39 14.85 -6.80 -16.48
C PRO A 39 14.71 -6.29 -17.92
N LYS A 40 13.56 -5.71 -18.28
CA LYS A 40 13.26 -5.20 -19.63
C LYS A 40 12.28 -4.03 -19.56
N THR A 41 12.09 -3.33 -20.66
CA THR A 41 11.17 -2.18 -20.76
C THR A 41 10.07 -2.38 -21.81
N ILE A 42 10.01 -3.54 -22.50
CA ILE A 42 8.91 -3.91 -23.40
C ILE A 42 8.19 -5.13 -22.83
N TYR A 43 6.87 -5.05 -22.80
CA TYR A 43 5.98 -6.08 -22.30
C TYR A 43 4.72 -6.19 -23.15
N PHE A 44 4.03 -7.32 -23.04
CA PHE A 44 2.64 -7.48 -23.42
C PHE A 44 1.74 -7.47 -22.19
N THR A 45 0.45 -7.17 -22.40
CA THR A 45 -0.58 -7.35 -21.38
C THR A 45 -0.62 -8.79 -20.87
N GLY A 46 -0.88 -8.98 -19.57
CA GLY A 46 -0.80 -10.27 -18.88
C GLY A 46 0.62 -10.69 -18.47
N GLU A 47 1.67 -9.99 -18.93
CA GLU A 47 3.02 -10.22 -18.43
C GLU A 47 3.26 -9.63 -17.04
N LYS A 48 4.31 -10.12 -16.38
CA LYS A 48 4.81 -9.60 -15.11
C LYS A 48 6.04 -8.73 -15.31
N ILE A 49 5.96 -7.50 -14.83
CA ILE A 49 7.12 -6.62 -14.64
C ILE A 49 7.77 -7.04 -13.33
N TRP A 50 8.86 -7.81 -13.40
CA TRP A 50 9.65 -8.15 -12.22
C TRP A 50 10.40 -6.92 -11.71
N ILE A 51 10.29 -6.66 -10.41
CA ILE A 51 10.82 -5.47 -9.74
C ILE A 51 11.68 -5.93 -8.56
N GLN A 52 12.96 -5.57 -8.59
CA GLN A 52 13.83 -5.57 -7.41
C GLN A 52 13.95 -4.14 -6.92
N ALA A 53 13.60 -3.86 -5.67
CA ALA A 53 13.65 -2.52 -5.12
C ALA A 53 14.27 -2.47 -3.72
N GLN A 54 14.83 -1.32 -3.39
CA GLN A 54 15.37 -0.99 -2.09
C GLN A 54 14.95 0.43 -1.70
N VAL A 55 14.67 0.63 -0.42
CA VAL A 55 14.35 1.92 0.16
C VAL A 55 15.20 2.13 1.41
N LEU A 56 15.91 3.26 1.44
CA LEU A 56 16.82 3.65 2.52
C LEU A 56 16.39 4.98 3.15
N GLN A 57 16.56 5.10 4.46
CA GLN A 57 16.59 6.37 5.17
C GLN A 57 18.05 6.61 5.56
N GLU A 58 18.68 7.62 4.96
CA GLU A 58 20.14 7.80 4.98
C GLU A 58 20.90 6.55 4.50
N LYS A 59 21.44 5.76 5.45
CA LYS A 59 22.21 4.53 5.19
C LYS A 59 21.55 3.29 5.79
N SER A 60 20.40 3.45 6.43
CA SER A 60 19.65 2.38 7.07
C SER A 60 18.42 2.00 6.24
N PRO A 61 17.93 0.76 6.34
CA PRO A 61 16.62 0.42 5.80
C PRO A 61 15.53 1.39 6.27
N THR A 62 14.59 1.70 5.38
CA THR A 62 13.41 2.48 5.75
C THR A 62 12.57 1.78 6.84
N SER A 63 11.82 2.57 7.60
CA SER A 63 10.74 2.11 8.49
C SER A 63 9.42 1.83 7.77
N SER A 64 9.23 2.32 6.54
CA SER A 64 8.07 2.03 5.72
C SER A 64 8.07 0.55 5.27
N HIS A 65 6.96 -0.15 5.49
CA HIS A 65 6.82 -1.57 5.15
C HIS A 65 6.14 -1.80 3.79
N VAL A 66 5.64 -0.75 3.15
CA VAL A 66 4.92 -0.86 1.87
C VAL A 66 5.58 0.00 0.82
N LEU A 67 5.92 -0.63 -0.30
CA LEU A 67 6.34 -0.02 -1.54
C LEU A 67 5.20 -0.12 -2.55
N TYR A 68 4.93 0.95 -3.27
CA TYR A 68 3.98 1.01 -4.37
C TYR A 68 4.75 0.91 -5.69
N ALA A 69 4.24 0.09 -6.60
CA ALA A 69 4.62 0.13 -8.00
C ALA A 69 3.38 0.43 -8.83
N GLU A 70 3.48 1.40 -9.72
CA GLU A 70 2.35 2.01 -10.40
C GLU A 70 2.61 2.18 -11.89
N LEU A 71 1.59 1.95 -12.72
CA LEU A 71 1.58 2.36 -14.12
C LEU A 71 0.74 3.64 -14.25
N LEU A 72 1.38 4.70 -14.75
CA LEU A 72 0.76 5.99 -15.06
C LEU A 72 0.70 6.17 -16.58
N ASN A 73 -0.49 6.51 -17.11
CA ASN A 73 -0.68 6.75 -18.54
C ASN A 73 -0.32 8.20 -18.95
N ARG A 74 -0.41 8.47 -20.26
CA ARG A 74 -0.13 9.80 -20.83
C ARG A 74 -1.10 10.89 -20.37
N GLU A 75 -2.31 10.52 -19.93
CA GLU A 75 -3.29 11.43 -19.32
C GLU A 75 -3.00 11.77 -17.85
N ASN A 76 -1.85 11.31 -17.31
CA ASN A 76 -1.46 11.48 -15.90
C ASN A 76 -2.47 10.79 -14.94
N GLN A 77 -2.97 9.63 -15.35
CA GLN A 77 -3.87 8.79 -14.56
C GLN A 77 -3.19 7.50 -14.15
N SER A 78 -3.35 7.16 -12.87
CA SER A 78 -2.97 5.86 -12.33
C SER A 78 -3.88 4.80 -12.93
N VAL A 79 -3.37 3.95 -13.81
CA VAL A 79 -4.16 2.90 -14.46
C VAL A 79 -3.99 1.55 -13.79
N HIS A 80 -2.88 1.35 -13.06
CA HIS A 80 -2.66 0.14 -12.28
C HIS A 80 -1.69 0.41 -11.13
N LEU A 81 -1.93 -0.19 -9.96
CA LEU A 81 -1.13 0.02 -8.76
C LEU A 81 -1.07 -1.28 -7.97
N VAL A 82 0.15 -1.71 -7.61
CA VAL A 82 0.38 -2.85 -6.72
C VAL A 82 1.11 -2.41 -5.46
N LYS A 83 0.86 -3.13 -4.36
CA LYS A 83 1.45 -2.89 -3.04
C LYS A 83 2.39 -4.04 -2.72
N LEU A 84 3.65 -3.73 -2.47
CA LEU A 84 4.74 -4.68 -2.28
C LEU A 84 5.25 -4.57 -0.85
N LEU A 85 5.33 -5.69 -0.14
CA LEU A 85 5.81 -5.73 1.24
C LEU A 85 7.35 -5.62 1.25
N LEU A 86 7.87 -4.62 1.97
CA LEU A 86 9.30 -4.44 2.19
C LEU A 86 9.76 -5.27 3.38
N GLU A 87 10.85 -6.02 3.19
CA GLU A 87 11.57 -6.72 4.26
C GLU A 87 12.94 -6.08 4.43
N ARG A 88 13.16 -5.42 5.58
CA ARG A 88 14.39 -4.65 5.84
C ARG A 88 14.70 -3.67 4.70
N GLY A 89 13.67 -2.94 4.26
CA GLY A 89 13.78 -1.94 3.20
C GLY A 89 14.09 -2.51 1.82
N LYS A 90 13.88 -3.81 1.57
CA LYS A 90 14.09 -4.44 0.27
C LYS A 90 12.88 -5.26 -0.14
N VAL A 91 12.66 -5.40 -1.45
CA VAL A 91 11.65 -6.29 -1.99
C VAL A 91 12.07 -6.80 -3.37
N PHE A 92 11.73 -8.05 -3.65
CA PHE A 92 11.77 -8.62 -5.00
C PHE A 92 10.40 -9.20 -5.27
N HIS A 93 9.64 -8.59 -6.19
CA HIS A 93 8.27 -9.00 -6.52
C HIS A 93 7.97 -8.59 -7.97
N PHE A 94 6.69 -8.46 -8.33
CA PHE A 94 6.28 -8.11 -9.67
C PHE A 94 4.97 -7.32 -9.66
N LEU A 95 4.77 -6.57 -10.74
CA LEU A 95 3.49 -5.97 -11.14
C LEU A 95 2.97 -6.77 -12.33
N GLU A 96 1.77 -7.33 -12.22
CA GLU A 96 1.11 -8.03 -13.33
C GLU A 96 0.32 -7.03 -14.18
N ILE A 97 0.61 -6.99 -15.48
CA ILE A 97 0.03 -5.99 -16.37
C ILE A 97 -1.42 -6.38 -16.69
N PRO A 98 -2.42 -5.52 -16.44
CA PRO A 98 -3.82 -5.83 -16.75
C PRO A 98 -4.06 -6.12 -18.24
N GLU A 99 -4.97 -7.05 -18.53
CA GLU A 99 -5.31 -7.47 -19.89
C GLU A 99 -6.05 -6.40 -20.72
N ASP A 100 -6.65 -5.42 -20.04
CA ASP A 100 -7.47 -4.37 -20.62
C ASP A 100 -6.71 -3.06 -20.87
N LEU A 101 -5.42 -2.98 -20.51
CA LEU A 101 -4.61 -1.80 -20.81
C LEU A 101 -4.42 -1.65 -22.33
N PRO A 102 -4.66 -0.47 -22.91
CA PRO A 102 -4.31 -0.18 -24.31
C PRO A 102 -2.81 -0.35 -24.60
N SER A 103 -2.46 -0.55 -25.87
CA SER A 103 -1.05 -0.48 -26.27
C SER A 103 -0.55 0.96 -26.16
N ASP A 104 0.45 1.20 -25.30
CA ASP A 104 1.08 2.50 -25.16
C ASP A 104 2.40 2.43 -24.39
N HIS A 105 3.07 3.57 -24.26
CA HIS A 105 4.03 3.82 -23.20
C HIS A 105 3.33 4.16 -21.88
N TYR A 106 3.90 3.69 -20.79
CA TYR A 106 3.48 3.96 -19.43
C TYR A 106 4.68 4.37 -18.59
N LEU A 107 4.49 5.27 -17.63
CA LEU A 107 5.49 5.51 -16.59
C LEU A 107 5.31 4.46 -15.50
N LEU A 108 6.32 3.61 -15.33
CA LEU A 108 6.43 2.77 -14.14
C LEU A 108 7.00 3.62 -13.01
N ARG A 109 6.19 3.88 -11.99
CA ARG A 109 6.57 4.68 -10.81
C ARG A 109 6.71 3.78 -9.59
N VAL A 110 7.77 3.98 -8.82
CA VAL A 110 8.09 3.19 -7.64
C VAL A 110 8.39 4.13 -6.47
N TYR A 111 7.63 3.99 -5.38
CA TYR A 111 7.67 4.89 -4.23
C TYR A 111 7.06 4.25 -2.98
N THR A 112 7.36 4.78 -1.81
CA THR A 112 6.56 4.56 -0.59
C THR A 112 5.50 5.66 -0.44
N ARG A 113 4.52 5.50 0.44
CA ARG A 113 3.49 6.52 0.69
C ARG A 113 4.03 7.93 0.98
N ILE A 114 5.17 8.02 1.69
CA ILE A 114 5.71 9.31 2.16
C ILE A 114 6.93 9.79 1.39
N SER A 115 7.65 8.91 0.69
CA SER A 115 8.90 9.26 0.02
C SER A 115 8.76 10.42 -0.97
N PRO A 116 7.74 10.51 -1.85
CA PRO A 116 7.62 11.64 -2.78
C PRO A 116 7.23 12.96 -2.10
N ILE A 117 6.61 12.88 -0.91
CA ILE A 117 6.22 14.06 -0.12
C ILE A 117 7.47 14.69 0.53
N LEU A 118 8.38 13.84 1.00
CA LEU A 118 9.62 14.27 1.66
C LEU A 118 10.67 14.73 0.65
N ASP A 119 10.87 13.96 -0.40
CA ASP A 119 11.79 14.26 -1.50
C ASP A 119 11.24 13.64 -2.79
N LEU A 120 10.69 14.47 -3.67
CA LEU A 120 10.13 14.01 -4.93
C LEU A 120 11.18 13.39 -5.86
N GLU A 121 12.41 13.92 -5.86
CA GLU A 121 13.45 13.49 -6.79
C GLU A 121 13.99 12.12 -6.42
N ASN A 122 14.28 11.92 -5.14
CA ASN A 122 14.86 10.67 -4.66
C ASN A 122 13.81 9.65 -4.18
N GLY A 123 12.62 10.11 -3.81
CA GLY A 123 11.55 9.29 -3.26
C GLY A 123 10.60 8.72 -4.31
N LEU A 124 10.49 9.34 -5.48
CA LEU A 124 9.71 8.82 -6.61
C LEU A 124 10.65 8.47 -7.76
N GLN A 125 11.00 7.19 -7.87
CA GLN A 125 11.79 6.70 -9.00
C GLN A 125 10.86 6.22 -10.11
N GLN A 126 11.18 6.56 -11.36
CA GLN A 126 10.35 6.17 -12.50
C GLN A 126 11.13 6.03 -13.80
N GLN A 127 10.58 5.23 -14.71
CA GLN A 127 11.07 5.14 -16.09
C GLN A 127 9.92 4.71 -17.02
N PHE A 128 10.08 4.94 -18.32
CA PHE A 128 9.09 4.46 -19.29
C PHE A 128 9.18 2.95 -19.50
N VAL A 129 8.02 2.33 -19.70
CA VAL A 129 7.86 0.98 -20.23
C VAL A 129 6.88 1.01 -21.39
N THR A 130 7.11 0.19 -22.41
CA THR A 130 6.21 -0.03 -23.53
C THR A 130 5.36 -1.27 -23.25
N ILE A 131 4.04 -1.14 -23.31
CA ILE A 131 3.10 -2.24 -23.13
C ILE A 131 2.31 -2.40 -24.42
N PHE A 132 2.29 -3.63 -24.95
CA PHE A 132 1.49 -4.00 -26.12
C PHE A 132 0.28 -4.81 -25.71
N ASN A 133 -0.88 -4.43 -26.23
CA ASN A 133 -2.12 -5.18 -26.18
C ASN A 133 -2.56 -5.55 -27.60
N PRO A 134 -2.54 -6.84 -27.99
CA PRO A 134 -2.96 -7.27 -29.31
C PRO A 134 -4.42 -6.91 -29.66
N ASN A 135 -5.27 -6.73 -28.65
CA ASN A 135 -6.69 -6.40 -28.84
C ASN A 135 -6.95 -4.89 -28.91
N ILE A 136 -6.02 -4.07 -28.40
CA ILE A 136 -6.12 -2.61 -28.36
C ILE A 136 -4.80 -2.03 -28.89
N PRO A 137 -4.56 -2.09 -30.22
CA PRO A 137 -3.27 -1.74 -30.81
C PRO A 137 -3.00 -0.23 -30.75
N PRO A 138 -1.73 0.20 -30.84
CA PRO A 138 -1.36 1.61 -30.87
C PRO A 138 -1.57 2.18 -32.29
N GLN A 139 -1.16 3.44 -32.49
CA GLN A 139 -1.18 4.04 -33.81
C GLN A 139 -0.21 3.29 -34.76
N VAL A 140 -0.68 3.00 -35.97
CA VAL A 140 0.12 2.37 -37.03
C VAL A 140 0.46 3.41 -38.10
N ASN A 141 1.74 3.52 -38.44
CA ASN A 141 2.20 4.36 -39.54
C ASN A 141 3.01 3.52 -40.54
N VAL A 142 2.48 3.40 -41.76
CA VAL A 142 3.03 2.56 -42.84
C VAL A 142 4.30 3.16 -43.44
N GLU A 143 4.50 4.47 -43.33
CA GLU A 143 5.66 5.17 -43.88
C GLU A 143 6.89 5.08 -42.96
N LEU A 144 6.71 4.66 -41.70
CA LEU A 144 7.83 4.50 -40.78
C LEU A 144 8.65 3.26 -41.13
N PRO A 145 10.00 3.36 -41.12
CA PRO A 145 10.86 2.19 -41.14
C PRO A 145 10.64 1.35 -39.89
N SER A 146 11.07 0.09 -39.91
CA SER A 146 11.02 -0.74 -38.72
C SER A 146 11.79 -0.10 -37.56
N ALA A 147 11.20 -0.11 -36.37
CA ALA A 147 11.85 0.33 -35.14
C ALA A 147 13.11 -0.53 -34.85
N PHE A 148 13.14 -1.77 -35.36
CA PHE A 148 14.21 -2.74 -35.15
C PHE A 148 15.37 -2.64 -36.15
N GLU A 149 15.47 -1.58 -36.96
CA GLU A 149 16.68 -1.36 -37.73
C GLU A 149 17.89 -1.17 -36.80
N ASN A 150 18.66 -2.25 -36.63
CA ASN A 150 19.87 -2.35 -35.80
C ASN A 150 20.94 -1.35 -36.24
N LYS A 151 20.84 -0.10 -35.79
CA LYS A 151 22.00 0.80 -35.71
C LYS A 151 22.66 0.58 -34.36
N MET A 152 23.79 -0.12 -34.40
CA MET A 152 24.64 -0.30 -33.23
C MET A 152 25.17 1.08 -32.82
N GLU A 153 24.72 1.58 -31.68
CA GLU A 153 25.26 2.80 -31.09
C GLU A 153 26.51 2.40 -30.30
N SER A 154 27.67 2.64 -30.89
CA SER A 154 28.95 2.41 -30.24
C SER A 154 29.19 3.52 -29.21
N ASN A 155 29.34 3.18 -27.94
CA ASN A 155 29.90 4.09 -26.94
C ASN A 155 31.41 3.80 -26.80
N PRO A 156 32.32 4.77 -27.05
CA PRO A 156 33.76 4.53 -26.96
C PRO A 156 34.25 4.11 -25.56
N SER A 157 33.45 4.34 -24.51
CA SER A 157 33.81 3.98 -23.14
C SER A 157 33.50 2.52 -22.76
N ILE A 158 32.72 1.79 -23.56
CA ILE A 158 32.35 0.39 -23.31
C ILE A 158 32.72 -0.44 -24.53
N THR A 159 33.50 -1.50 -24.33
CA THR A 159 33.90 -2.46 -25.37
C THR A 159 33.30 -3.83 -25.08
N LEU A 160 32.79 -4.46 -26.13
CA LEU A 160 32.22 -5.81 -26.11
C LEU A 160 33.18 -6.78 -26.80
N SER A 161 33.32 -8.01 -26.29
CA SER A 161 34.18 -9.03 -26.91
C SER A 161 33.68 -9.56 -28.26
N ALA A 162 32.38 -9.40 -28.56
CA ALA A 162 31.76 -9.79 -29.81
C ALA A 162 30.52 -8.93 -30.11
N GLU A 163 30.22 -8.70 -31.38
CA GLU A 163 29.02 -7.98 -31.83
C GLU A 163 27.75 -8.84 -31.79
N SER A 164 27.91 -10.16 -31.82
CA SER A 164 26.81 -11.12 -31.68
C SER A 164 27.30 -12.35 -30.93
N ILE A 165 26.43 -12.94 -30.12
CA ILE A 165 26.68 -14.16 -29.36
C ILE A 165 25.55 -15.16 -29.57
N ARG A 166 25.86 -16.45 -29.48
CA ARG A 166 24.85 -17.52 -29.43
C ARG A 166 24.46 -17.83 -27.99
N ALA A 167 23.31 -18.47 -27.82
CA ALA A 167 22.87 -18.94 -26.52
C ALA A 167 23.94 -19.86 -25.90
N GLY A 168 24.38 -19.54 -24.68
CA GLY A 168 25.41 -20.27 -23.94
C GLY A 168 26.85 -19.77 -24.16
N GLU A 169 27.08 -18.79 -25.04
CA GLU A 169 28.39 -18.15 -25.21
C GLU A 169 28.61 -17.02 -24.19
N ASN A 170 29.86 -16.78 -23.81
CA ASN A 170 30.23 -15.70 -22.90
C ASN A 170 30.47 -14.39 -23.66
N LEU A 171 29.76 -13.33 -23.27
CA LEU A 171 30.04 -11.95 -23.70
C LEU A 171 30.84 -11.24 -22.61
N ILE A 172 32.05 -10.77 -22.93
CA ILE A 172 32.86 -9.98 -22.01
C ILE A 172 32.62 -8.50 -22.30
N ILE A 173 32.25 -7.75 -21.26
CA ILE A 173 32.05 -6.30 -21.30
C ILE A 173 33.23 -5.66 -20.56
N SER A 174 33.96 -4.77 -21.23
CA SER A 174 35.10 -4.03 -20.69
C SER A 174 34.85 -2.52 -20.80
N TRP A 175 35.42 -1.74 -19.89
CA TRP A 175 35.28 -0.28 -19.89
C TRP A 175 36.58 0.37 -19.41
N GLU A 176 36.94 1.52 -19.99
CA GLU A 176 38.11 2.27 -19.57
C GLU A 176 37.73 3.38 -18.58
N ALA A 177 38.42 3.43 -17.43
CA ALA A 177 38.43 4.54 -16.47
C ALA A 177 37.05 5.10 -16.04
N LEU A 178 36.05 4.25 -15.84
CA LEU A 178 34.87 4.64 -15.05
C LEU A 178 35.28 4.70 -13.57
N SER A 179 35.48 5.90 -13.03
CA SER A 179 35.72 6.11 -11.61
C SER A 179 34.45 5.74 -10.84
N GLU A 180 34.49 4.60 -10.15
CA GLU A 180 33.41 4.01 -9.34
C GLU A 180 32.15 3.63 -10.14
N VAL A 181 32.06 2.36 -10.54
CA VAL A 181 30.84 1.79 -11.15
C VAL A 181 29.80 1.52 -10.06
N SER A 182 28.71 2.29 -10.06
CA SER A 182 27.60 2.12 -9.11
C SER A 182 26.60 1.05 -9.53
N GLU A 183 26.39 0.85 -10.83
CA GLU A 183 25.44 -0.12 -11.38
C GLU A 183 25.84 -0.57 -12.80
N VAL A 184 25.57 -1.85 -13.12
CA VAL A 184 25.66 -2.40 -14.48
C VAL A 184 24.32 -3.05 -14.83
N ARG A 185 23.71 -2.62 -15.94
CA ARG A 185 22.43 -3.16 -16.44
C ARG A 185 22.62 -3.82 -17.80
N VAL A 186 22.09 -5.02 -17.95
CA VAL A 186 22.01 -5.74 -19.23
C VAL A 186 20.54 -6.01 -19.53
N ARG A 187 20.05 -5.51 -20.66
CA ARG A 187 18.63 -5.63 -21.08
C ARG A 187 18.50 -5.69 -22.59
N ALA A 188 17.39 -6.24 -23.07
CA ALA A 188 17.02 -6.11 -24.48
C ALA A 188 16.64 -4.65 -24.77
N LYS A 189 17.14 -4.09 -25.89
CA LYS A 189 16.84 -2.71 -26.32
C LYS A 189 15.36 -2.58 -26.63
N ASN A 190 14.76 -1.48 -26.18
CA ASN A 190 13.43 -1.07 -26.57
C ASN A 190 13.51 0.02 -27.63
N PRO A 191 13.29 -0.31 -28.92
CA PRO A 191 13.46 0.69 -29.96
C PRO A 191 12.35 1.72 -30.03
N TYR A 192 11.25 1.53 -29.30
CA TYR A 192 10.15 2.50 -29.24
C TYR A 192 10.41 3.62 -28.25
N LEU A 193 11.45 3.49 -27.41
CA LEU A 193 11.88 4.52 -26.47
C LEU A 193 13.27 5.03 -26.85
N LYS A 194 13.46 6.36 -26.81
CA LYS A 194 14.78 6.97 -26.99
C LYS A 194 15.67 6.80 -25.78
N ASP A 195 15.07 6.83 -24.59
CA ASP A 195 15.73 6.63 -23.31
C ASP A 195 14.95 5.59 -22.50
N GLU A 196 15.66 4.59 -22.01
CA GLU A 196 15.14 3.49 -21.19
C GLU A 196 15.58 3.58 -19.72
N GLY A 197 16.31 4.64 -19.38
CA GLY A 197 16.82 4.91 -18.05
C GLY A 197 15.78 5.51 -17.11
N PRO A 198 16.14 5.64 -15.82
CA PRO A 198 15.37 6.42 -14.87
C PRO A 198 15.22 7.86 -15.35
N ILE A 199 14.05 8.44 -15.15
CA ILE A 199 13.73 9.81 -15.52
C ILE A 199 13.60 10.63 -14.24
N SER A 200 14.31 11.75 -14.19
CA SER A 200 14.24 12.68 -13.07
C SER A 200 12.82 13.19 -12.87
N SER A 201 12.32 13.15 -11.62
CA SER A 201 11.01 13.72 -11.32
C SER A 201 10.95 15.22 -11.62
N SER A 202 12.08 15.92 -11.41
CA SER A 202 12.21 17.33 -11.75
C SER A 202 12.16 17.64 -13.24
N GLU A 203 12.34 16.66 -14.13
CA GLU A 203 12.18 16.85 -15.58
C GLU A 203 10.71 16.79 -16.02
N ILE A 204 9.88 16.01 -15.32
CA ILE A 204 8.52 15.68 -15.76
C ILE A 204 7.41 16.33 -14.95
N TYR A 205 7.63 16.66 -13.67
CA TYR A 205 6.61 17.24 -12.79
C TYR A 205 6.94 18.64 -12.31
N ASP A 206 5.92 19.49 -12.22
CA ASP A 206 6.01 20.80 -11.56
C ASP A 206 5.51 20.73 -10.12
N GLY A 207 6.22 21.42 -9.22
CA GLY A 207 5.82 21.56 -7.83
C GLY A 207 6.29 20.42 -6.93
N LYS A 208 5.73 20.40 -5.72
CA LYS A 208 6.00 19.39 -4.69
C LYS A 208 4.75 18.55 -4.51
N VAL A 209 4.93 17.26 -4.26
CA VAL A 209 3.82 16.40 -3.82
C VAL A 209 3.39 16.85 -2.44
N GLN A 210 2.10 17.16 -2.29
CA GLN A 210 1.51 17.52 -1.02
C GLN A 210 0.80 16.32 -0.42
N GLY A 211 0.93 16.16 0.89
CA GLY A 211 0.23 15.10 1.60
C GLY A 211 0.62 15.06 3.07
N LYS A 212 -0.16 14.33 3.85
CA LYS A 212 0.16 14.04 5.24
C LYS A 212 1.28 13.00 5.29
N ILE A 213 2.33 13.28 6.05
CA ILE A 213 3.41 12.31 6.31
C ILE A 213 2.84 11.25 7.24
N LEU A 214 2.43 10.11 6.67
CA LEU A 214 1.90 8.97 7.39
C LEU A 214 2.65 7.71 6.93
N PRO A 215 3.78 7.36 7.56
CA PRO A 215 4.54 6.17 7.18
C PRO A 215 3.74 4.90 7.47
N GLU A 216 3.89 3.91 6.59
CA GLU A 216 3.26 2.59 6.68
C GLU A 216 4.14 1.66 7.53
N LEU A 217 4.19 1.93 8.85
CA LEU A 217 5.12 1.29 9.79
C LEU A 217 4.79 -0.17 10.13
N PHE A 218 3.53 -0.59 9.96
CA PHE A 218 3.08 -1.95 10.28
C PHE A 218 2.44 -2.66 9.07
N GLY A 219 2.38 -1.97 7.93
CA GLY A 219 1.73 -2.43 6.72
C GLY A 219 0.85 -1.34 6.12
N HIS A 220 -0.14 -1.73 5.33
CA HIS A 220 -0.89 -0.77 4.52
C HIS A 220 -1.90 0.03 5.33
N ILE A 221 -2.00 1.31 5.00
CA ILE A 221 -3.00 2.21 5.57
C ILE A 221 -4.08 2.49 4.53
N VAL A 222 -5.30 2.07 4.79
CA VAL A 222 -6.45 2.44 3.95
C VAL A 222 -6.91 3.83 4.34
N ALA A 223 -6.83 4.76 3.39
CA ALA A 223 -7.33 6.12 3.56
C ALA A 223 -8.77 6.21 3.05
N ALA A 224 -9.61 6.92 3.78
CA ALA A 224 -10.98 7.22 3.40
C ALA A 224 -11.35 8.65 3.77
N GLN A 225 -12.47 9.13 3.24
CA GLN A 225 -13.02 10.43 3.61
C GLN A 225 -14.54 10.36 3.72
N VAL A 226 -15.08 10.92 4.80
CA VAL A 226 -16.51 11.20 4.95
C VAL A 226 -16.84 12.53 4.26
N ASP A 227 -18.11 12.79 3.91
CA ASP A 227 -18.50 14.10 3.37
C ASP A 227 -18.11 15.23 4.35
N PRO A 228 -17.21 16.17 3.96
CA PRO A 228 -16.75 17.25 4.81
C PRO A 228 -17.88 18.12 5.39
N ARG A 229 -19.06 18.12 4.77
CA ARG A 229 -20.23 18.91 5.20
C ARG A 229 -21.00 18.26 6.34
N THR A 230 -20.82 16.97 6.57
CA THR A 230 -21.57 16.19 7.58
C THR A 230 -20.66 15.53 8.61
N VAL A 231 -19.42 16.01 8.76
CA VAL A 231 -18.41 15.43 9.65
C VAL A 231 -18.88 15.50 11.10
N ASP A 232 -18.97 14.35 11.74
CA ASP A 232 -19.02 14.19 13.18
C ASP A 232 -17.74 13.50 13.66
N THR A 233 -16.84 14.27 14.28
CA THR A 233 -15.54 13.76 14.77
C THR A 233 -15.67 12.81 15.96
N THR A 234 -16.88 12.64 16.52
CA THR A 234 -17.15 11.70 17.62
C THR A 234 -17.58 10.33 17.11
N LYS A 235 -18.11 10.26 15.88
CA LYS A 235 -18.60 9.02 15.24
C LYS A 235 -17.43 8.09 14.92
N VAL A 236 -17.63 6.81 15.21
CA VAL A 236 -16.67 5.74 14.89
C VAL A 236 -17.07 5.08 13.59
N TYR A 237 -16.08 4.87 12.72
CA TYR A 237 -16.22 4.14 11.48
C TYR A 237 -15.48 2.81 11.58
N PHE A 238 -16.03 1.80 10.93
CA PHE A 238 -15.59 0.41 11.00
C PHE A 238 -15.16 -0.05 9.61
N LEU A 239 -13.98 -0.67 9.53
CA LEU A 239 -13.47 -1.32 8.34
C LEU A 239 -13.17 -2.77 8.69
N SER A 240 -14.00 -3.68 8.21
CA SER A 240 -13.76 -5.11 8.29
C SER A 240 -12.94 -5.54 7.09
N VAL A 241 -11.88 -6.31 7.31
CA VAL A 241 -10.98 -6.80 6.27
C VAL A 241 -10.95 -8.32 6.38
N HIS A 242 -11.13 -9.01 5.27
CA HIS A 242 -11.33 -10.45 5.22
C HIS A 242 -10.36 -11.12 4.26
N GLY A 243 -9.85 -12.29 4.63
CA GLY A 243 -9.27 -13.29 3.73
C GLY A 243 -9.07 -14.61 4.47
N ARG A 244 -7.83 -15.01 4.77
CA ARG A 244 -7.58 -16.22 5.60
C ARG A 244 -8.15 -16.12 7.01
N GLU A 245 -8.08 -14.91 7.56
CA GLU A 245 -8.70 -14.52 8.82
C GLU A 245 -9.50 -13.24 8.56
N SER A 246 -10.31 -12.82 9.53
CA SER A 246 -11.01 -11.54 9.45
C SER A 246 -10.61 -10.65 10.62
N ALA A 247 -10.44 -9.35 10.34
CA ALA A 247 -10.07 -8.36 11.33
C ALA A 247 -10.95 -7.12 11.22
N LEU A 248 -11.17 -6.46 12.35
CA LEU A 248 -11.91 -5.21 12.45
C LEU A 248 -10.96 -4.07 12.79
N TYR A 249 -11.01 -3.02 11.98
CA TYR A 249 -10.31 -1.76 12.22
C TYR A 249 -11.31 -0.63 12.44
N THR A 250 -10.92 0.34 13.24
CA THR A 250 -11.78 1.49 13.54
C THR A 250 -11.00 2.78 13.50
N ASP A 251 -11.63 3.85 13.03
CA ASP A 251 -11.09 5.20 13.14
C ASP A 251 -12.21 6.23 13.36
N ARG A 252 -11.84 7.45 13.75
CA ARG A 252 -12.73 8.62 13.82
C ARG A 252 -12.27 9.68 12.85
N PRO A 253 -13.18 10.35 12.13
CA PRO A 253 -12.78 11.32 11.14
C PRO A 253 -12.14 12.53 11.82
N ASP A 254 -11.09 13.07 11.21
CA ASP A 254 -10.59 14.39 11.59
C ASP A 254 -11.57 15.51 11.18
N LYS A 255 -11.21 16.77 11.46
CA LYS A 255 -12.06 17.94 11.14
C LYS A 255 -12.35 18.11 9.65
N ASP A 256 -11.50 17.54 8.79
CA ASP A 256 -11.62 17.58 7.33
C ASP A 256 -12.29 16.30 6.78
N GLY A 257 -12.73 15.42 7.68
CA GLY A 257 -13.41 14.18 7.36
C GLY A 257 -12.50 13.01 7.02
N ASN A 258 -11.18 13.12 7.18
CA ASN A 258 -10.26 12.04 6.80
C ASN A 258 -10.24 10.91 7.83
N LEU A 259 -10.19 9.68 7.33
CA LEU A 259 -10.07 8.42 8.07
C LEU A 259 -8.84 7.65 7.59
N TYR A 260 -8.14 6.99 8.50
CA TYR A 260 -6.94 6.19 8.24
C TYR A 260 -6.98 4.88 9.03
N PHE A 261 -7.21 3.77 8.33
CA PHE A 261 -7.21 2.43 8.92
C PHE A 261 -5.86 1.75 8.64
N ASP A 262 -5.06 1.52 9.66
CA ASP A 262 -3.83 0.72 9.54
C ASP A 262 -4.20 -0.77 9.55
N ILE A 263 -4.30 -1.37 8.36
CA ILE A 263 -4.73 -2.75 8.17
C ILE A 263 -3.58 -3.75 8.13
N GLY A 264 -2.34 -3.29 8.32
CA GLY A 264 -1.18 -4.16 8.41
C GLY A 264 -0.97 -5.09 7.20
N GLY A 265 -0.80 -6.39 7.49
CA GLY A 265 -0.31 -7.44 6.59
C GLY A 265 -1.08 -7.61 5.27
N LEU A 266 -0.58 -6.93 4.22
CA LEU A 266 -1.11 -6.87 2.85
C LEU A 266 -1.52 -8.19 2.19
N LYS A 267 -0.97 -9.34 2.61
CA LYS A 267 -1.11 -10.63 1.92
C LYS A 267 -2.23 -11.54 2.44
N HIS A 268 -3.06 -11.03 3.36
CA HIS A 268 -4.13 -11.82 4.00
C HIS A 268 -5.53 -11.40 3.62
N TRP A 269 -5.65 -10.36 2.80
CA TRP A 269 -6.90 -9.66 2.59
C TRP A 269 -7.39 -9.84 1.16
N ASP A 270 -8.53 -10.49 1.00
CA ASP A 270 -9.24 -10.70 -0.26
C ASP A 270 -10.22 -9.56 -0.54
N PHE A 271 -10.94 -9.08 0.50
CA PHE A 271 -11.90 -7.98 0.36
C PHE A 271 -12.08 -7.20 1.67
N MET A 272 -12.70 -6.01 1.56
CA MET A 272 -12.99 -5.11 2.66
C MET A 272 -14.47 -4.75 2.69
N ILE A 273 -15.03 -4.58 3.88
CA ILE A 273 -16.39 -4.11 4.10
C ILE A 273 -16.33 -2.85 4.98
N ALA A 274 -16.82 -1.75 4.43
CA ALA A 274 -16.96 -0.47 5.10
C ALA A 274 -18.33 -0.37 5.78
N GLN A 275 -18.35 -0.02 7.07
CA GLN A 275 -19.59 0.23 7.81
C GLN A 275 -19.46 1.47 8.69
N ALA A 276 -20.50 2.30 8.69
CA ALA A 276 -20.66 3.34 9.68
C ALA A 276 -21.46 2.83 10.88
N ASP A 277 -21.37 3.54 12.01
CA ASP A 277 -22.16 3.22 13.21
C ASP A 277 -23.69 3.31 12.94
N GLN A 278 -24.43 2.47 13.67
CA GLN A 278 -25.88 2.26 13.76
C GLN A 278 -26.77 2.92 12.69
N ASN A 279 -27.40 2.07 11.87
CA ASN A 279 -28.48 2.40 10.93
C ASN A 279 -28.14 3.42 9.82
N GLY A 280 -26.87 3.79 9.66
CA GLY A 280 -26.37 4.56 8.52
C GLY A 280 -26.35 3.77 7.21
N SER A 281 -26.38 4.47 6.08
CA SER A 281 -26.18 3.88 4.77
C SER A 281 -24.80 3.20 4.70
N LEU A 282 -24.67 2.14 3.89
CA LEU A 282 -23.39 1.47 3.60
C LEU A 282 -22.34 2.41 2.93
N LEU A 283 -22.68 3.67 2.66
CA LEU A 283 -21.94 4.64 1.85
C LEU A 283 -21.67 5.97 2.58
N ASP A 284 -21.35 5.93 3.88
CA ASP A 284 -21.05 7.16 4.63
C ASP A 284 -19.60 7.68 4.40
N PHE A 285 -18.73 6.93 3.71
CA PHE A 285 -17.38 7.36 3.36
C PHE A 285 -16.86 6.73 2.06
N GLU A 286 -15.93 7.44 1.40
CA GLU A 286 -15.30 7.01 0.15
C GLU A 286 -13.82 6.68 0.37
N PHE A 287 -13.35 5.59 -0.24
CA PHE A 287 -11.94 5.23 -0.21
C PHE A 287 -11.11 6.17 -1.09
N ARG A 288 -9.95 6.57 -0.59
CA ARG A 288 -8.97 7.36 -1.34
C ARG A 288 -7.89 6.46 -1.88
N SER A 289 -7.61 6.60 -3.17
CA SER A 289 -6.49 5.91 -3.80
C SER A 289 -5.17 6.32 -3.10
N PRO A 290 -4.29 5.37 -2.79
CA PRO A 290 -2.96 5.67 -2.27
C PRO A 290 -1.98 6.12 -3.37
N ALA A 291 -2.41 6.17 -4.64
CA ALA A 291 -1.60 6.63 -5.76
C ALA A 291 -1.11 8.06 -5.57
N VAL A 292 0.19 8.28 -5.81
CA VAL A 292 0.80 9.60 -5.72
C VAL A 292 0.19 10.54 -6.77
N GLN A 293 -0.24 11.71 -6.31
CA GLN A 293 -0.81 12.75 -7.16
C GLN A 293 0.31 13.70 -7.59
N THR A 294 0.55 13.75 -8.90
CA THR A 294 1.54 14.62 -9.55
C THR A 294 0.86 15.37 -10.70
N SER A 295 1.56 16.33 -11.30
CA SER A 295 1.07 17.01 -12.51
C SER A 295 2.25 17.22 -13.46
N PHE A 296 2.07 16.83 -14.72
CA PHE A 296 3.10 17.04 -15.73
C PHE A 296 3.38 18.53 -15.94
N LYS A 297 4.65 18.87 -16.18
CA LYS A 297 5.03 20.24 -16.52
C LYS A 297 4.34 20.70 -17.81
N PRO A 298 3.98 21.99 -17.92
CA PRO A 298 3.59 22.57 -19.20
C PRO A 298 4.68 22.34 -20.24
N GLY A 299 4.33 21.69 -21.35
CA GLY A 299 5.25 21.40 -22.44
C GLY A 299 6.06 20.10 -22.29
N PHE A 300 5.90 19.36 -21.18
CA PHE A 300 6.37 17.97 -21.12
C PHE A 300 5.65 17.17 -22.21
N LYS A 301 6.43 16.45 -23.03
CA LYS A 301 5.91 15.62 -24.11
C LYS A 301 6.05 14.17 -23.72
N PHE A 302 4.93 13.56 -23.37
CA PHE A 302 4.85 12.12 -23.21
C PHE A 302 5.15 11.45 -24.58
N PRO A 303 6.09 10.48 -24.65
CA PRO A 303 6.43 9.83 -25.91
C PRO A 303 5.22 9.07 -26.46
N GLU A 304 4.96 9.18 -27.75
CA GLU A 304 3.87 8.46 -28.41
C GLU A 304 4.38 7.11 -28.93
N LEU A 305 3.63 6.05 -28.65
CA LEU A 305 3.87 4.74 -29.26
C LEU A 305 3.27 4.69 -30.67
N VAL A 306 4.13 4.57 -31.67
CA VAL A 306 3.75 4.35 -33.07
C VAL A 306 4.50 3.14 -33.60
N ILE A 307 3.79 2.24 -34.27
CA ILE A 307 4.37 1.03 -34.87
C ILE A 307 4.30 1.05 -36.39
N SER A 308 5.20 0.32 -37.04
CA SER A 308 5.17 0.04 -38.47
C SER A 308 4.68 -1.38 -38.73
N PRO A 309 3.97 -1.66 -39.84
CA PRO A 309 3.71 -3.04 -40.26
C PRO A 309 5.00 -3.87 -40.42
N GLN A 310 6.15 -3.22 -40.62
CA GLN A 310 7.45 -3.87 -40.73
C GLN A 310 7.94 -4.46 -39.39
N ASP A 311 7.38 -4.01 -38.26
CA ASP A 311 7.73 -4.50 -36.91
C ASP A 311 7.07 -5.85 -36.57
N GLN A 312 6.13 -6.31 -37.40
CA GLN A 312 5.32 -7.50 -37.17
C GLN A 312 6.14 -8.76 -36.82
N PRO A 313 7.21 -9.14 -37.54
CA PRO A 313 7.95 -10.37 -37.24
C PRO A 313 8.52 -10.38 -35.82
N TYR A 314 9.01 -9.23 -35.35
CA TYR A 314 9.60 -9.11 -34.03
C TYR A 314 8.54 -9.03 -32.93
N LEU A 315 7.47 -8.25 -33.16
CA LEU A 315 6.35 -8.19 -32.22
C LEU A 315 5.71 -9.57 -32.01
N GLN A 316 5.66 -10.39 -33.06
CA GLN A 316 5.20 -11.78 -32.96
C GLN A 316 6.14 -12.65 -32.12
N GLU A 317 7.46 -12.51 -32.27
CA GLU A 317 8.43 -13.23 -31.43
C GLU A 317 8.30 -12.84 -29.95
N LEU A 318 8.18 -11.53 -29.66
CA LEU A 318 7.95 -11.06 -28.29
C LEU A 318 6.63 -11.58 -27.71
N LEU A 319 5.55 -11.60 -28.49
CA LEU A 319 4.25 -12.13 -28.06
C LEU A 319 4.30 -13.64 -27.77
N ILE A 320 5.10 -14.41 -28.52
CA ILE A 320 5.32 -15.83 -28.22
C ILE A 320 6.14 -15.96 -26.92
N SER A 321 7.19 -15.15 -26.78
CA SER A 321 8.04 -15.15 -25.58
C SER A 321 7.25 -14.79 -24.32
N SER A 322 6.34 -13.81 -24.41
CA SER A 322 5.51 -13.37 -23.28
C SER A 322 4.64 -14.51 -22.77
N GLY A 323 3.98 -15.22 -23.69
CA GLY A 323 3.16 -16.38 -23.35
C GLY A 323 3.96 -17.52 -22.71
N VAL A 324 5.17 -17.81 -23.19
CA VAL A 324 5.99 -18.92 -22.67
C VAL A 324 6.58 -18.61 -21.28
N GLN A 325 6.98 -17.36 -21.03
CA GLN A 325 7.59 -16.93 -19.77
C GLN A 325 6.71 -17.28 -18.55
N THR A 326 5.41 -17.03 -18.65
CA THR A 326 4.42 -17.26 -17.58
C THR A 326 4.33 -18.73 -17.16
N TYR A 327 4.60 -19.69 -18.06
CA TYR A 327 4.45 -21.13 -17.76
C TYR A 327 5.74 -21.81 -17.29
N ILE A 328 6.93 -21.32 -17.68
CA ILE A 328 8.19 -22.07 -17.49
C ILE A 328 9.02 -21.57 -16.31
N VAL A 329 9.00 -20.26 -16.04
CA VAL A 329 9.97 -19.62 -15.11
C VAL A 329 9.43 -19.51 -13.68
N GLU A 330 8.12 -19.66 -13.47
CA GLU A 330 7.49 -19.22 -12.23
C GLU A 330 7.58 -20.24 -11.08
N LYS A 331 8.54 -20.00 -10.18
CA LYS A 331 8.45 -20.40 -8.77
C LYS A 331 8.72 -19.19 -7.88
N TYR A 332 7.67 -18.47 -7.52
CA TYR A 332 7.74 -17.40 -6.52
C TYR A 332 6.71 -17.68 -5.44
N SER A 333 7.20 -17.98 -4.24
CA SER A 333 6.38 -18.13 -3.04
C SER A 333 7.00 -17.23 -1.99
N GLN A 334 6.25 -16.24 -1.52
CA GLN A 334 6.57 -15.56 -0.27
C GLN A 334 5.57 -16.03 0.76
N GLU A 335 6.09 -16.52 1.89
CA GLU A 335 5.23 -16.91 3.00
C GLU A 335 4.49 -15.68 3.53
N PRO A 336 3.17 -15.77 3.73
CA PRO A 336 2.44 -14.65 4.28
C PRO A 336 2.85 -14.45 5.75
N VAL A 337 3.29 -13.24 6.11
CA VAL A 337 3.61 -12.87 7.50
C VAL A 337 2.32 -12.85 8.31
N PRO A 338 2.12 -13.67 9.36
CA PRO A 338 0.84 -13.81 10.04
C PRO A 338 0.27 -12.47 10.53
N VAL A 339 -1.04 -12.25 10.34
CA VAL A 339 -1.72 -11.09 10.93
C VAL A 339 -1.85 -11.33 12.43
N VAL A 340 -1.33 -10.42 13.25
CA VAL A 340 -1.67 -10.39 14.67
C VAL A 340 -2.95 -9.56 14.78
N THR A 341 -4.10 -10.22 14.79
CA THR A 341 -5.42 -9.56 14.88
C THR A 341 -5.67 -8.86 16.23
N GLY A 342 -4.73 -8.95 17.18
CA GLY A 342 -4.77 -8.27 18.48
C GLY A 342 -5.80 -8.83 19.47
N PHE A 343 -6.79 -9.58 19.00
CA PHE A 343 -7.86 -10.17 19.80
C PHE A 343 -7.53 -11.63 20.15
N VAL A 344 -6.82 -11.84 21.26
CA VAL A 344 -6.68 -13.19 21.82
C VAL A 344 -7.91 -13.48 22.68
N ALA A 345 -8.78 -14.36 22.20
CA ALA A 345 -9.97 -14.79 22.92
C ALA A 345 -9.64 -15.30 24.34
N ASP A 346 -10.51 -15.01 25.29
CA ASP A 346 -10.40 -15.57 26.65
C ASP A 346 -10.93 -16.99 26.67
N ARG A 347 -12.00 -17.21 25.90
CA ARG A 347 -12.59 -18.52 25.65
C ARG A 347 -13.01 -18.66 24.20
N THR A 348 -12.74 -19.84 23.65
CA THR A 348 -13.17 -20.26 22.32
C THR A 348 -14.03 -21.50 22.46
N PHE A 349 -15.19 -21.48 21.83
CA PHE A 349 -16.14 -22.59 21.76
C PHE A 349 -16.18 -23.06 20.31
N MET A 350 -15.60 -24.22 20.02
CA MET A 350 -15.69 -24.85 18.70
C MET A 350 -17.08 -25.46 18.54
N LEU A 351 -17.92 -24.83 17.73
CA LEU A 351 -19.35 -25.17 17.69
C LEU A 351 -19.62 -26.51 16.99
N ASP A 352 -18.65 -27.05 16.25
CA ASP A 352 -18.70 -28.40 15.67
C ASP A 352 -18.72 -29.51 16.74
N ASP A 353 -18.21 -29.23 17.94
CA ASP A 353 -18.20 -30.19 19.06
C ASP A 353 -19.54 -30.26 19.81
N TYR A 354 -20.51 -29.40 19.47
CA TYR A 354 -21.78 -29.26 20.18
C TYR A 354 -22.98 -29.61 19.29
N THR A 355 -24.14 -29.83 19.93
CA THR A 355 -25.39 -29.99 19.18
C THR A 355 -25.79 -28.67 18.55
N ARG A 356 -26.02 -28.67 17.23
CA ARG A 356 -26.40 -27.48 16.48
C ARG A 356 -27.83 -27.07 16.80
N PHE A 357 -28.01 -25.84 17.26
CA PHE A 357 -29.32 -25.22 17.47
C PHE A 357 -29.72 -24.33 16.28
N GLU A 358 -30.99 -23.92 16.26
CA GLU A 358 -31.55 -23.09 15.18
C GLU A 358 -31.23 -21.60 15.32
N SER A 359 -30.81 -21.15 16.51
CA SER A 359 -30.51 -19.74 16.79
C SER A 359 -29.26 -19.56 17.65
N VAL A 360 -28.55 -18.45 17.41
CA VAL A 360 -27.40 -18.01 18.24
C VAL A 360 -27.83 -17.78 19.68
N GLU A 361 -29.04 -17.27 19.92
CA GLU A 361 -29.58 -17.11 21.28
C GLU A 361 -29.53 -18.43 22.07
N THR A 362 -29.98 -19.52 21.47
CA THR A 362 -30.00 -20.84 22.13
C THR A 362 -28.58 -21.36 22.34
N VAL A 363 -27.70 -21.22 21.34
CA VAL A 363 -26.27 -21.59 21.48
C VAL A 363 -25.63 -20.88 22.69
N ILE A 364 -25.84 -19.57 22.81
CA ILE A 364 -25.26 -18.78 23.90
C ILE A 364 -25.82 -19.21 25.25
N LYS A 365 -27.15 -19.41 25.36
CA LYS A 365 -27.80 -19.83 26.61
C LYS A 365 -27.33 -21.19 27.10
N GLU A 366 -27.11 -22.13 26.20
CA GLU A 366 -26.76 -23.51 26.55
C GLU A 366 -25.26 -23.70 26.76
N TYR A 367 -24.41 -23.03 25.97
CA TYR A 367 -22.98 -23.34 25.92
C TYR A 367 -22.05 -22.22 26.38
N VAL A 368 -22.52 -20.96 26.45
CA VAL A 368 -21.66 -19.79 26.72
C VAL A 368 -22.06 -19.13 28.05
N PRO A 369 -21.68 -19.69 29.21
CA PRO A 369 -22.14 -19.22 30.52
C PRO A 369 -21.69 -17.79 30.88
N MET A 370 -20.69 -17.26 30.17
CA MET A 370 -20.15 -15.91 30.37
C MET A 370 -21.02 -14.81 29.79
N ILE A 371 -21.97 -15.16 28.91
CA ILE A 371 -22.85 -14.20 28.24
C ILE A 371 -24.28 -14.56 28.62
N SER A 372 -24.93 -13.70 29.39
CA SER A 372 -26.37 -13.86 29.66
C SER A 372 -27.20 -13.15 28.60
N VAL A 373 -28.18 -13.83 28.04
CA VAL A 373 -29.15 -13.26 27.10
C VAL A 373 -30.42 -12.89 27.87
N ARG A 374 -30.79 -11.61 27.84
CA ARG A 374 -32.00 -11.09 28.50
C ARG A 374 -32.90 -10.40 27.49
N THR A 375 -34.19 -10.34 27.77
CA THR A 375 -35.12 -9.51 27.01
C THR A 375 -35.52 -8.31 27.86
N ARG A 376 -35.25 -7.10 27.37
CA ARG A 376 -35.58 -5.85 28.06
C ARG A 376 -36.23 -4.89 27.07
N GLY A 377 -37.41 -4.39 27.41
CA GLY A 377 -38.15 -3.48 26.52
C GLY A 377 -38.49 -4.08 25.15
N GLY A 378 -38.66 -5.39 25.07
CA GLY A 378 -38.96 -6.10 23.81
C GLY A 378 -37.75 -6.43 22.94
N LYS A 379 -36.54 -5.97 23.30
CA LYS A 379 -35.29 -6.27 22.60
C LYS A 379 -34.42 -7.26 23.37
N LYS A 380 -33.67 -8.08 22.65
CA LYS A 380 -32.62 -8.94 23.21
C LYS A 380 -31.42 -8.08 23.60
N GLU A 381 -30.87 -8.35 24.78
CA GLU A 381 -29.62 -7.78 25.26
C GLU A 381 -28.68 -8.92 25.68
N PHE A 382 -27.43 -8.84 25.23
CA PHE A 382 -26.35 -9.70 25.67
C PHE A 382 -25.57 -9.00 26.77
N ARG A 383 -25.34 -9.69 27.89
CA ARG A 383 -24.59 -9.16 29.04
C ARG A 383 -23.40 -10.07 29.30
N SER A 384 -22.20 -9.55 29.02
CA SER A 384 -20.94 -10.22 29.33
C SER A 384 -20.61 -10.10 30.82
N VAL A 385 -20.08 -11.17 31.39
CA VAL A 385 -19.56 -11.25 32.76
C VAL A 385 -18.05 -11.43 32.66
N ASN A 386 -17.29 -10.58 33.35
CA ASN A 386 -15.83 -10.69 33.41
C ASN A 386 -15.39 -11.88 34.27
N GLU A 387 -14.10 -12.23 34.20
CA GLU A 387 -13.52 -13.35 34.95
C GLU A 387 -13.66 -13.21 36.49
N ASN A 388 -13.82 -11.97 36.99
CA ASN A 388 -14.00 -11.65 38.40
C ASN A 388 -15.48 -11.60 38.84
N GLY A 389 -16.43 -11.95 37.95
CA GLY A 389 -17.87 -11.95 38.23
C GLY A 389 -18.57 -10.59 38.12
N GLY A 390 -17.86 -9.54 37.70
CA GLY A 390 -18.44 -8.23 37.38
C GLY A 390 -19.18 -8.25 36.05
N VAL A 391 -20.35 -7.61 35.99
CA VAL A 391 -21.21 -7.57 34.80
C VAL A 391 -20.98 -6.28 34.03
N PHE A 392 -20.71 -6.39 32.73
CA PHE A 392 -20.56 -5.21 31.86
C PHE A 392 -21.92 -4.55 31.56
N SER A 393 -21.90 -3.23 31.42
CA SER A 393 -23.06 -2.43 30.99
C SER A 393 -23.14 -2.33 29.45
N GLY A 394 -24.33 -2.15 28.89
CA GLY A 394 -24.61 -2.27 27.45
C GLY A 394 -24.59 -3.70 26.89
N ASN A 395 -24.84 -3.82 25.57
CA ASN A 395 -24.44 -4.96 24.77
C ASN A 395 -22.91 -4.91 24.58
N PRO A 396 -22.20 -6.05 24.53
CA PRO A 396 -20.81 -6.06 24.08
C PRO A 396 -20.72 -5.68 22.59
N LEU A 397 -19.51 -5.40 22.12
CA LEU A 397 -19.24 -5.41 20.68
C LEU A 397 -19.49 -6.83 20.16
N MET A 398 -20.44 -6.96 19.25
CA MET A 398 -20.81 -8.24 18.65
C MET A 398 -20.27 -8.30 17.24
N LEU A 399 -19.52 -9.36 16.94
CA LEU A 399 -18.86 -9.54 15.64
C LEU A 399 -19.28 -10.87 15.01
N VAL A 400 -19.51 -10.87 13.70
CA VAL A 400 -19.60 -12.08 12.86
C VAL A 400 -18.54 -11.96 11.79
N ASP A 401 -17.57 -12.86 11.78
CA ASP A 401 -16.39 -12.82 10.88
C ASP A 401 -15.73 -11.43 10.85
N GLY A 402 -15.56 -10.77 12.00
CA GLY A 402 -14.96 -9.44 12.07
C GLY A 402 -15.86 -8.28 11.62
N MET A 403 -17.11 -8.55 11.20
CA MET A 403 -18.11 -7.51 10.94
C MET A 403 -18.93 -7.17 12.19
N PRO A 404 -19.03 -5.88 12.58
CA PRO A 404 -19.92 -5.42 13.62
C PRO A 404 -21.39 -5.72 13.32
N VAL A 405 -22.07 -6.33 14.29
CA VAL A 405 -23.53 -6.50 14.31
C VAL A 405 -24.09 -5.63 15.42
N PHE A 406 -24.74 -4.52 15.06
CA PHE A 406 -25.26 -3.57 16.05
C PHE A 406 -26.64 -3.95 16.59
N ASP A 407 -27.44 -4.66 15.79
CA ASP A 407 -28.76 -5.15 16.19
C ASP A 407 -28.64 -6.52 16.89
N SER A 408 -28.86 -6.52 18.21
CA SER A 408 -28.83 -7.73 19.03
C SER A 408 -29.97 -8.70 18.72
N ASP A 409 -31.12 -8.24 18.24
CA ASP A 409 -32.22 -9.12 17.82
C ASP A 409 -31.84 -9.86 16.53
N GLN A 410 -31.15 -9.16 15.61
CA GLN A 410 -30.62 -9.75 14.40
C GLN A 410 -29.60 -10.86 14.71
N LEU A 411 -28.64 -10.59 15.61
CA LEU A 411 -27.69 -11.62 16.00
C LEU A 411 -28.37 -12.79 16.71
N ALA A 412 -29.25 -12.51 17.68
CA ALA A 412 -29.92 -13.53 18.48
C ALA A 412 -30.72 -14.53 17.63
N SER A 413 -31.36 -14.04 16.57
CA SER A 413 -32.17 -14.84 15.65
C SER A 413 -31.38 -15.50 14.51
N PHE A 414 -30.08 -15.20 14.38
CA PHE A 414 -29.24 -15.74 13.32
C PHE A 414 -29.08 -17.26 13.44
N ASN A 415 -29.02 -17.96 12.31
CA ASN A 415 -28.84 -19.41 12.28
C ASN A 415 -27.34 -19.76 12.38
N PRO A 416 -26.89 -20.43 13.46
CA PRO A 416 -25.46 -20.66 13.72
C PRO A 416 -24.89 -21.87 12.97
N LYS A 417 -25.62 -22.50 12.05
CA LYS A 417 -25.16 -23.72 11.34
C LYS A 417 -23.86 -23.54 10.58
N SER A 418 -23.61 -22.33 10.06
CA SER A 418 -22.39 -22.00 9.32
C SER A 418 -21.26 -21.48 10.22
N PHE A 419 -21.47 -21.38 11.53
CA PHE A 419 -20.44 -20.89 12.44
C PHE A 419 -19.55 -22.03 12.91
N GLU A 420 -18.26 -21.92 12.61
CA GLU A 420 -17.22 -22.86 13.08
C GLU A 420 -16.97 -22.68 14.58
N LYS A 421 -16.77 -21.44 15.03
CA LYS A 421 -16.41 -21.11 16.42
C LYS A 421 -17.12 -19.88 16.95
N LEU A 422 -17.21 -19.79 18.27
CA LEU A 422 -17.63 -18.60 19.01
C LEU A 422 -16.52 -18.21 20.00
N GLU A 423 -16.12 -16.95 19.97
CA GLU A 423 -15.06 -16.42 20.82
C GLU A 423 -15.60 -15.34 21.77
N VAL A 424 -15.18 -15.41 23.03
CA VAL A 424 -15.56 -14.45 24.07
C VAL A 424 -14.33 -13.73 24.59
N LEU A 425 -14.40 -12.40 24.58
CA LEU A 425 -13.44 -11.50 25.21
C LEU A 425 -14.15 -10.74 26.33
N SER A 426 -13.60 -10.85 27.53
CA SER A 426 -14.19 -10.46 28.82
C SER A 426 -13.15 -10.02 29.86
N ARG A 427 -11.86 -9.97 29.51
CA ARG A 427 -10.77 -9.40 30.31
C ARG A 427 -11.03 -7.90 30.62
N LEU A 428 -10.69 -7.51 31.85
CA LEU A 428 -10.64 -6.12 32.32
C LEU A 428 -9.18 -5.67 32.45
#